data_AF-A0A7C3NWA9-F1
#
_entry.id   AF-A0A7C3NWA9-F1
#
_cell.length_a   1.000
_cell.length_b   1.000
_cell.length_c   1.000
_cell.angle_alpha   90.00
_cell.angle_beta   90.00
_cell.angle_gamma   90.00
#
_symmetry.space_group_name_H-M   'P 1'
#
loop_
_entity.id
_entity.type
_entity.pdbx_description
1 polymer ?
#
loop_
_entity_poly.entity_id
_entity_poly.type
_entity_poly.pdbx_seq_one_letter_code
_entity_poly.pdbx_strand_id
1 'polypeptide(L)'
;MREIFGEVSAYLLENWILSFCVSFVAGLAAAKTVASERRSGAVFFLLVGVLGFFLGEFMLFYFGLRDYLESVAEFRILFDLVAAYVGAFVIAAAIHFIKPT
;
A
#
# COMPACT_ATOMS: atom_id res chain seq x y z
N MET A 1 4.88 -14.85 -10.82
CA MET A 1 3.87 -13.76 -10.87
C MET A 1 2.51 -14.20 -10.34
N ARG A 2 1.90 -15.28 -10.88
CA ARG A 2 0.58 -15.75 -10.40
C ARG A 2 0.61 -16.27 -8.96
N GLU A 3 1.69 -16.97 -8.57
CA GLU A 3 1.90 -17.44 -7.19
C GLU A 3 2.06 -16.28 -6.20
N ILE A 4 2.98 -15.33 -6.49
CA ILE A 4 3.20 -14.12 -5.67
C ILE A 4 1.91 -13.34 -5.46
N PHE A 5 1.08 -13.18 -6.49
CA PHE A 5 -0.21 -12.52 -6.38
C PHE A 5 -1.12 -13.24 -5.36
N GLY A 6 -1.15 -14.58 -5.41
CA GLY A 6 -1.92 -15.39 -4.47
C GLY A 6 -1.40 -15.26 -3.04
N GLU A 7 -0.08 -15.25 -2.86
CA GLU A 7 0.55 -15.11 -1.55
C GLU A 7 0.29 -13.75 -0.91
N VAL A 8 0.44 -12.66 -1.67
CA VAL A 8 0.16 -11.29 -1.19
C VAL A 8 -1.33 -11.15 -0.84
N SER A 9 -2.21 -11.73 -1.65
CA SER A 9 -3.65 -11.73 -1.38
C SER A 9 -3.98 -12.47 -0.09
N ALA A 10 -3.37 -13.65 0.11
CA ALA A 10 -3.54 -14.42 1.34
C ALA A 10 -3.02 -13.67 2.57
N TYR A 11 -1.84 -13.03 2.46
CA TYR A 11 -1.24 -12.21 3.52
C TYR A 11 -2.15 -11.04 3.93
N LEU A 12 -2.67 -10.30 2.95
CA LEU A 12 -3.58 -9.18 3.20
C LEU A 12 -4.88 -9.61 3.87
N LEU A 13 -5.40 -10.79 3.52
CA LEU A 13 -6.65 -11.34 4.04
C LEU A 13 -6.49 -11.95 5.44
N GLU A 14 -5.32 -12.50 5.77
CA GLU A 14 -5.02 -13.09 7.08
C GLU A 14 -5.30 -12.11 8.22
N ASN A 15 -4.91 -10.84 8.03
CA ASN A 15 -5.18 -9.77 8.98
C ASN A 15 -5.89 -8.58 8.31
N TRP A 16 -7.06 -8.84 7.74
CA TRP A 16 -7.82 -7.86 6.95
C TRP A 16 -8.08 -6.51 7.66
N ILE A 17 -8.24 -6.51 8.99
CA ILE A 17 -8.45 -5.29 9.78
C ILE A 17 -7.18 -4.42 9.79
N LEU A 18 -6.02 -5.03 10.06
CA LEU A 18 -4.74 -4.32 10.04
C LEU A 18 -4.44 -3.82 8.63
N SER A 19 -4.65 -4.68 7.62
CA SER A 19 -4.46 -4.32 6.22
C SER A 19 -5.32 -3.12 5.82
N PHE A 20 -6.56 -3.07 6.30
CA PHE A 20 -7.46 -1.96 6.08
C PHE A 20 -6.98 -0.67 6.77
N CYS A 21 -6.55 -0.74 8.03
CA CYS A 21 -6.01 0.41 8.76
C CYS A 21 -4.74 0.96 8.08
N VAL A 22 -3.81 0.08 7.72
CA VAL A 22 -2.54 0.44 7.06
C VAL A 22 -2.82 1.08 5.70
N SER A 23 -3.64 0.46 4.86
CA SER A 23 -4.00 1.00 3.55
C SER A 23 -4.70 2.36 3.68
N PHE A 24 -5.61 2.53 4.62
CA PHE A 24 -6.29 3.81 4.84
C PHE A 24 -5.30 4.93 5.22
N VAL A 25 -4.41 4.67 6.18
CA VAL A 25 -3.40 5.64 6.63
C VAL A 25 -2.43 5.97 5.50
N ALA A 26 -1.93 4.96 4.79
CA ALA A 26 -1.01 5.13 3.67
C ALA A 26 -1.64 5.90 2.51
N GLY A 27 -2.88 5.57 2.15
CA GLY A 27 -3.62 6.25 1.08
C GLY A 27 -3.89 7.72 1.40
N LEU A 28 -4.24 8.02 2.66
CA LEU A 28 -4.45 9.40 3.12
C LEU A 28 -3.14 10.20 3.13
N ALA A 29 -2.04 9.59 3.57
CA ALA A 29 -0.72 10.21 3.57
C ALA A 29 -0.24 10.49 2.14
N ALA A 30 -0.25 9.47 1.27
CA ALA A 30 0.18 9.58 -0.12
C ALA A 30 -0.62 10.61 -0.92
N ALA A 31 -1.94 10.62 -0.74
CA ALA A 31 -2.79 11.58 -1.43
C ALA A 31 -2.46 13.02 -1.01
N LYS A 32 -2.26 13.29 0.28
CA LYS A 32 -1.83 14.61 0.76
C LYS A 32 -0.46 15.02 0.20
N THR A 33 0.45 14.08 -0.01
CA THR A 33 1.80 14.35 -0.54
C THR A 33 1.79 14.66 -2.04
N VAL A 34 0.99 13.92 -2.83
CA VAL A 34 1.00 14.02 -4.31
C VAL A 34 0.01 15.06 -4.83
N ALA A 35 -1.21 15.04 -4.32
CA ALA A 35 -2.27 15.93 -4.75
C ALA A 35 -2.76 16.69 -3.51
N SER A 36 -2.36 17.95 -3.37
CA SER A 36 -2.93 18.86 -2.37
C SER A 36 -4.40 19.22 -2.72
N GLU A 37 -5.17 18.25 -3.20
CA GLU A 37 -6.55 18.43 -3.57
C GLU A 37 -7.40 18.33 -2.32
N ARG A 38 -7.94 19.46 -1.91
CA ARG A 38 -8.87 19.61 -0.78
C ARG A 38 -10.19 18.83 -0.96
N ARG A 39 -10.39 18.18 -2.12
CA ARG A 39 -11.67 17.64 -2.59
C ARG A 39 -11.67 16.16 -2.97
N SER A 40 -10.57 15.44 -2.83
CA SER A 40 -10.59 14.00 -3.04
C SER A 40 -11.38 13.34 -1.89
N GLY A 41 -12.46 12.62 -2.22
CA GLY A 41 -13.33 11.99 -1.23
C GLY A 41 -12.65 10.83 -0.51
N ALA A 42 -13.11 10.47 0.70
CA ALA A 42 -12.55 9.39 1.51
C ALA A 42 -12.41 8.04 0.76
N VAL A 43 -13.32 7.78 -0.19
CA VAL A 43 -13.30 6.59 -1.06
C VAL A 43 -12.06 6.57 -1.97
N PHE A 44 -11.63 7.73 -2.48
CA PHE A 44 -10.46 7.83 -3.33
C PHE A 44 -9.18 7.49 -2.55
N PHE A 45 -9.03 8.02 -1.34
CA PHE A 45 -7.88 7.71 -0.47
C PHE A 45 -7.80 6.22 -0.16
N LEU A 46 -8.95 5.60 0.10
CA LEU A 46 -9.02 4.18 0.39
C LEU A 46 -8.62 3.33 -0.82
N LEU A 47 -9.07 3.67 -2.02
CA LEU A 47 -8.66 2.97 -3.25
C LEU A 47 -7.17 3.11 -3.52
N VAL A 48 -6.62 4.32 -3.42
CA VAL A 48 -5.17 4.57 -3.55
C VAL A 48 -4.38 3.78 -2.52
N GLY A 49 -4.86 3.76 -1.28
CA GLY A 49 -4.28 3.02 -0.18
C GLY A 49 -4.26 1.51 -0.40
N VAL A 50 -5.39 0.92 -0.82
CA VAL A 50 -5.51 -0.53 -1.05
C VAL A 50 -4.65 -0.96 -2.23
N LEU A 51 -4.73 -0.25 -3.35
CA LEU A 51 -3.91 -0.54 -4.52
C LEU A 51 -2.42 -0.33 -4.22
N GLY A 52 -2.10 0.71 -3.45
CA GLY A 52 -0.76 1.00 -3.01
C GLY A 52 -0.19 -0.06 -2.08
N PHE A 53 -0.96 -0.50 -1.10
CA PHE A 53 -0.53 -1.55 -0.19
C PHE A 53 -0.33 -2.88 -0.90
N PHE A 54 -1.26 -3.24 -1.79
CA PHE A 54 -1.08 -4.40 -2.65
C PHE A 54 0.20 -4.32 -3.49
N LEU A 55 0.47 -3.17 -4.12
CA LEU A 55 1.66 -2.97 -4.93
C LEU A 55 2.95 -3.02 -4.09
N GLY A 56 2.94 -2.43 -2.90
CA GLY A 56 4.06 -2.43 -1.95
C GLY A 56 4.42 -3.84 -1.50
N GLU A 57 3.43 -4.60 -1.03
CA GLU A 57 3.62 -6.00 -0.64
C GLU A 57 4.04 -6.86 -1.83
N PHE A 58 3.44 -6.65 -3.00
CA PHE A 58 3.83 -7.35 -4.21
C PHE A 58 5.30 -7.15 -4.55
N MET A 59 5.83 -5.92 -4.41
CA MET A 59 7.24 -5.66 -4.61
C MET A 59 8.11 -6.37 -3.56
N LEU A 60 7.72 -6.34 -2.28
CA LEU A 60 8.47 -7.03 -1.21
C LEU A 60 8.55 -8.54 -1.45
N PHE A 61 7.44 -9.17 -1.82
CA PHE A 61 7.40 -10.60 -2.14
C PHE A 61 8.18 -10.89 -3.43
N TYR A 62 8.05 -10.05 -4.46
CA TYR A 62 8.76 -10.22 -5.73
C TYR A 62 10.27 -10.17 -5.58
N PHE A 63 10.79 -9.30 -4.70
CA PHE A 63 12.23 -9.20 -4.42
C PHE A 63 12.72 -10.17 -3.33
N GLY A 64 11.86 -11.02 -2.78
CA GLY A 64 12.24 -11.98 -1.73
C GLY A 64 12.59 -11.32 -0.39
N LEU A 65 12.12 -10.10 -0.13
CA LEU A 65 12.38 -9.39 1.13
C LEU A 65 11.56 -9.92 2.31
N ARG A 66 10.51 -10.69 2.04
CA ARG A 66 9.63 -11.27 3.05
C ARG A 66 10.39 -12.08 4.09
N ASP A 67 11.31 -12.94 3.66
CA ASP A 67 12.03 -13.86 4.56
C ASP A 67 12.91 -13.09 5.56
N TYR A 68 13.46 -11.96 5.11
CA TYR A 68 14.20 -11.03 5.97
C TYR A 68 13.27 -10.33 6.96
N LEU A 69 12.07 -9.94 6.53
CA LEU A 69 11.06 -9.28 7.37
C LEU A 69 10.45 -10.23 8.42
N GLU A 70 10.38 -11.53 8.15
CA GLU A 70 9.95 -12.54 9.13
C GLU A 70 10.90 -12.61 10.33
N SER A 71 12.21 -12.40 10.12
CA SER A 71 13.18 -12.34 11.21
C SER A 71 12.98 -11.14 12.15
N VAL A 72 12.24 -10.12 11.69
CA VAL A 72 12.02 -8.85 12.40
C VAL A 72 10.52 -8.61 12.60
N ALA A 73 9.83 -9.64 13.11
CA ALA A 73 8.38 -9.67 13.27
C ALA A 73 7.79 -8.47 14.04
N GLU A 74 8.51 -7.94 15.03
CA GLU A 74 8.06 -6.77 15.82
C GLU A 74 7.95 -5.48 14.99
N PHE A 75 8.76 -5.34 13.94
CA PHE A 75 8.76 -4.16 13.08
C PHE A 75 7.95 -4.36 11.80
N ARG A 76 7.33 -5.54 11.62
CA ARG A 76 6.62 -5.88 10.39
C ARG A 76 5.53 -4.89 10.05
N ILE A 77 4.73 -4.46 11.03
CA ILE A 77 3.69 -3.45 10.83
C ILE A 77 4.26 -2.11 10.33
N LEU A 78 5.45 -1.72 10.79
CA LEU A 78 6.11 -0.49 10.32
C LEU A 78 6.58 -0.65 8.88
N PHE A 79 7.11 -1.82 8.52
CA PHE A 79 7.49 -2.12 7.14
C PHE A 79 6.27 -2.17 6.21
N ASP A 80 5.19 -2.83 6.62
CA ASP A 80 3.92 -2.86 5.89
C ASP A 80 3.40 -1.43 5.67
N LEU A 81 3.50 -0.55 6.68
CA LEU A 81 3.12 0.86 6.56
C LEU A 81 4.01 1.62 5.58
N VAL A 82 5.33 1.41 5.60
CA VAL A 82 6.26 2.03 4.64
C VAL A 82 5.99 1.52 3.23
N ALA A 83 5.84 0.21 3.05
CA ALA A 83 5.53 -0.40 1.76
C ALA A 83 4.20 0.10 1.21
N ALA A 84 3.17 0.17 2.06
CA ALA A 84 1.88 0.74 1.73
C ALA A 84 1.98 2.20 1.31
N TYR A 85 2.74 3.00 2.05
CA TYR A 85 2.93 4.42 1.71
C TYR A 85 3.64 4.60 0.37
N VAL A 86 4.74 3.87 0.15
CA VAL A 86 5.51 3.96 -1.11
C VAL A 86 4.65 3.52 -2.30
N GLY A 87 3.95 2.39 -2.18
CA GLY A 87 3.04 1.94 -3.23
C GLY A 87 1.88 2.91 -3.45
N ALA A 88 1.28 3.43 -2.38
CA ALA A 88 0.19 4.41 -2.48
C ALA A 88 0.66 5.72 -3.13
N PHE A 89 1.89 6.17 -2.83
CA PHE A 89 2.51 7.31 -3.49
C PHE A 89 2.65 7.10 -4.99
N VAL A 90 3.14 5.93 -5.42
CA VAL A 90 3.25 5.59 -6.84
C VAL A 90 1.89 5.60 -7.53
N ILE A 91 0.87 4.99 -6.91
CA ILE A 91 -0.50 4.97 -7.46
C ILE A 91 -1.08 6.38 -7.53
N ALA A 92 -0.97 7.17 -6.46
CA ALA A 92 -1.43 8.55 -6.43
C ALA A 92 -0.75 9.41 -7.50
N ALA A 93 0.58 9.28 -7.62
CA ALA A 93 1.37 9.99 -8.62
C ALA A 93 0.93 9.63 -10.04
N ALA A 94 0.74 8.34 -10.34
CA ALA A 94 0.26 7.89 -11.63
C ALA A 94 -1.13 8.48 -11.97
N ILE A 95 -2.05 8.51 -11.00
CA ILE A 95 -3.38 9.10 -11.19
C ILE A 95 -3.26 10.61 -11.47
N HIS A 96 -2.46 11.34 -10.68
CA HIS A 96 -2.25 12.77 -10.86
C HIS A 96 -1.59 13.10 -12.22
N PHE A 97 -0.66 12.27 -12.70
CA PHE A 97 -0.08 12.45 -14.04
C PHE A 97 -1.10 12.26 -15.17
N ILE A 98 -2.01 11.29 -15.06
CA ILE A 98 -3.04 11.01 -16.08
C ILE A 98 -4.12 12.10 -16.09
N LYS A 99 -4.56 12.49 -14.90
CA LYS A 99 -5.55 13.54 -14.72
C LYS A 99 -5.05 14.47 -13.63
N PRO A 100 -4.29 15.51 -14.01
CA PRO A 100 -3.83 16.50 -13.06
C PRO A 100 -5.07 17.14 -12.44
N THR A 101 -5.13 16.95 -11.13
CA THR A 101 -6.15 17.47 -10.25
C THR A 101 -5.85 18.93 -9.89
#